data_AF-A0A6N7D3X4-F1
#
_entry.id   AF-A0A6N7D3X4-F1
#
_cell.length_a   1.000
_cell.length_b   1.000
_cell.length_c   1.000
_cell.angle_alpha   90.00
_cell.angle_beta   90.00
_cell.angle_gamma   90.00
#
_symmetry.space_group_name_H-M   'P 1'
#
loop_
_entity.id
_entity.type
_entity.pdbx_description
1 polymer ?
#
loop_
_entity_poly.entity_id
_entity_poly.type
_entity_poly.pdbx_seq_one_letter_code
_entity_poly.pdbx_strand_id
1 'polypeptide(L)'
;MNLNAPLDQALSAVEQQLDAVDGAFFAADTGALEREGAALRQASAAFAHTLQRQTASAAALSPVLQRRVRSVAQRLSGQREALARAAVAAERQAACLVPELADAPTYGAAVGRSAGGGAARLYNKAAR
;
A
#
# COMPACT_ATOMS: atom_id res chain seq x y z
N MET A 1 -12.27 41.46 -7.73
CA MET A 1 -11.32 40.36 -8.03
C MET A 1 -11.54 39.28 -6.97
N ASN A 2 -11.94 38.07 -7.36
CA ASN A 2 -12.34 37.04 -6.40
C ASN A 2 -11.07 36.43 -5.78
N LEU A 3 -10.75 36.79 -4.54
CA LEU A 3 -9.48 36.41 -3.87
C LEU A 3 -9.30 34.89 -3.74
N ASN A 4 -10.39 34.11 -3.88
CA ASN A 4 -10.42 32.65 -3.77
C ASN A 4 -10.11 31.91 -5.09
N ALA A 5 -10.16 32.58 -6.24
CA ALA A 5 -9.97 31.97 -7.56
C ALA A 5 -8.69 31.10 -7.70
N PRO A 6 -7.49 31.54 -7.25
CA PRO A 6 -6.30 30.70 -7.38
C PRO A 6 -6.37 29.44 -6.50
N LEU A 7 -7.07 29.50 -5.36
CA LEU A 7 -7.23 28.34 -4.46
C LEU A 7 -8.27 27.36 -4.99
N ASP A 8 -9.37 27.87 -5.57
CA ASP A 8 -10.35 27.04 -6.27
C ASP A 8 -9.69 26.25 -7.41
N GLN A 9 -8.85 26.91 -8.22
CA GLN A 9 -8.14 26.26 -9.32
C GLN A 9 -7.15 25.21 -8.82
N ALA A 10 -6.37 25.53 -7.79
CA ALA A 10 -5.43 24.57 -7.19
C ALA A 10 -6.15 23.36 -6.58
N LEU A 11 -7.31 23.57 -5.95
CA LEU A 11 -8.12 22.48 -5.39
C LEU A 11 -8.74 21.62 -6.49
N SER A 12 -9.23 22.22 -7.57
CA SER A 12 -9.73 21.48 -8.74
C SER A 12 -8.66 20.62 -9.39
N ALA A 13 -7.40 21.07 -9.43
CA ALA A 13 -6.30 20.24 -9.93
C ALA A 13 -6.05 19.01 -9.03
N VAL A 14 -6.15 19.16 -7.70
CA VAL A 14 -6.05 18.02 -6.77
C VAL A 14 -7.21 17.04 -6.98
N GLU A 15 -8.44 17.54 -7.14
CA GLU A 15 -9.62 16.70 -7.40
C GLU A 15 -9.50 15.91 -8.70
N GLN A 16 -9.07 16.54 -9.80
CA GLN A 16 -8.82 15.86 -11.07
C GLN A 16 -7.77 14.75 -10.94
N GLN A 17 -6.72 15.03 -10.17
CA GLN A 17 -5.64 14.08 -9.99
C GLN A 17 -6.04 12.89 -9.11
N LEU A 18 -6.97 13.08 -8.17
CA LEU A 18 -7.60 11.98 -7.45
C LEU A 18 -8.41 11.08 -8.38
N ASP A 19 -9.19 11.67 -9.29
CA ASP A 19 -9.97 10.92 -10.27
C ASP A 19 -9.05 10.12 -11.22
N ALA A 20 -7.91 10.69 -11.62
CA ALA A 20 -6.91 10.00 -12.43
C ALA A 20 -6.26 8.81 -11.70
N VAL A 21 -5.91 8.98 -10.42
CA VAL A 21 -5.40 7.88 -9.57
C VAL A 21 -6.44 6.78 -9.40
N ASP A 22 -7.71 7.13 -9.17
CA ASP A 22 -8.80 6.15 -9.09
C ASP A 22 -8.92 5.36 -10.42
N GLY A 23 -8.87 6.06 -11.55
CA GLY A 23 -8.88 5.44 -12.88
C GLY A 23 -7.70 4.47 -13.11
N ALA A 24 -6.48 4.89 -12.77
CA ALA A 24 -5.29 4.04 -12.87
C ALA A 24 -5.36 2.81 -11.95
N PHE A 25 -5.92 2.99 -10.75
CA PHE A 25 -6.12 1.91 -9.79
C PHE A 25 -7.12 0.87 -10.33
N PHE A 26 -8.25 1.30 -10.88
CA PHE A 26 -9.25 0.39 -11.49
C PHE A 26 -8.74 -0.28 -12.75
N ALA A 27 -7.86 0.38 -13.52
CA ALA A 27 -7.22 -0.21 -14.69
C ALA A 27 -6.10 -1.22 -14.34
N ALA A 28 -5.73 -1.34 -13.06
CA ALA A 28 -4.59 -2.11 -12.58
C ALA A 28 -3.26 -1.76 -13.28
N ASP A 29 -3.13 -0.51 -13.77
CA ASP A 29 -1.92 -0.02 -14.42
C ASP A 29 -0.99 0.58 -13.36
N THR A 30 0.02 -0.21 -12.95
CA THR A 30 1.00 0.20 -11.94
C THR A 30 1.86 1.38 -12.41
N GLY A 31 2.19 1.46 -13.70
CA GLY A 31 2.98 2.55 -14.26
C GLY A 31 2.20 3.86 -14.34
N ALA A 32 0.90 3.80 -14.64
CA ALA A 32 0.01 4.95 -14.49
C ALA A 32 -0.15 5.33 -13.01
N LEU A 33 -0.35 4.36 -12.11
CA LEU A 33 -0.56 4.64 -10.68
C LEU A 33 0.62 5.40 -10.05
N GLU A 34 1.87 5.04 -10.39
CA GLU A 34 3.06 5.75 -9.92
C GLU A 34 3.13 7.19 -10.45
N ARG A 35 2.87 7.37 -11.76
CA ARG A 35 2.88 8.69 -12.42
C ARG A 35 1.79 9.60 -11.86
N GLU A 36 0.56 9.10 -11.83
CA GLU A 36 -0.59 9.84 -11.32
C GLU A 36 -0.45 10.12 -9.81
N GLY A 37 0.14 9.19 -9.04
CA GLY A 37 0.45 9.41 -7.63
C GLY A 37 1.52 10.48 -7.40
N ALA A 38 2.54 10.56 -8.26
CA ALA A 38 3.53 11.63 -8.21
C ALA A 38 2.91 13.00 -8.55
N ALA A 39 2.10 13.06 -9.59
CA ALA A 39 1.36 14.26 -9.96
C ALA A 39 0.38 14.71 -8.84
N LEU A 40 -0.25 13.77 -8.12
CA LEU A 40 -1.12 14.10 -6.98
C LEU A 40 -0.37 14.79 -5.85
N ARG A 41 0.84 14.30 -5.52
CA ARG A 41 1.70 14.94 -4.51
C ARG A 41 2.10 16.35 -4.94
N GLN A 42 2.44 16.54 -6.21
CA GLN A 42 2.81 17.84 -6.75
C GLN A 42 1.63 18.84 -6.72
N ALA A 43 0.45 18.42 -7.15
CA ALA A 43 -0.77 19.23 -7.10
C ALA A 43 -1.14 19.60 -5.65
N SER A 44 -1.02 18.64 -4.73
CA SER A 44 -1.28 18.85 -3.29
C SER A 44 -0.30 19.86 -2.67
N ALA A 45 0.99 19.78 -3.01
CA ALA A 45 1.98 20.76 -2.58
C ALA A 45 1.69 22.16 -3.13
N ALA A 46 1.32 22.27 -4.41
CA ALA A 46 0.93 23.54 -5.02
C ALA A 46 -0.33 24.14 -4.36
N PHE A 47 -1.31 23.31 -4.01
CA PHE A 47 -2.49 23.71 -3.25
C PHE A 47 -2.11 24.22 -1.85
N ALA A 48 -1.28 23.48 -1.10
CA ALA A 48 -0.82 23.89 0.23
C ALA A 48 -0.06 25.23 0.20
N HIS A 49 0.82 25.43 -0.77
CA HIS A 49 1.52 26.71 -0.96
C HIS A 49 0.58 27.87 -1.31
N THR A 50 -0.48 27.60 -2.07
CA THR A 50 -1.49 28.61 -2.42
C THR A 50 -2.35 28.96 -1.21
N LEU A 51 -2.75 27.95 -0.44
CA LEU A 51 -3.47 28.11 0.82
C LEU A 51 -2.66 28.94 1.83
N GLN A 52 -1.38 28.61 2.02
CA GLN A 52 -0.50 29.32 2.96
C GLN A 52 -0.32 30.80 2.59
N ARG A 53 -0.26 31.11 1.29
CA ARG A 53 -0.19 32.50 0.81
C ARG A 53 -1.47 33.28 1.08
N GLN A 54 -2.63 32.63 1.00
CA GLN A 54 -3.91 33.28 1.29
C GLN A 54 -4.19 33.46 2.77
N THR A 55 -3.81 32.50 3.63
CA THR A 55 -3.96 32.64 5.08
C THR A 55 -3.06 33.75 5.63
N ALA A 56 -1.88 33.96 5.05
CA ALA A 56 -1.01 35.10 5.35
C ALA A 56 -1.67 36.46 5.04
N SER A 57 -2.65 36.49 4.13
CA SER A 57 -3.40 37.69 3.76
C SER A 57 -4.67 37.92 4.63
N ALA A 58 -4.86 37.16 5.70
CA ALA A 58 -6.03 37.18 6.59
C ALA A 58 -7.39 37.01 5.86
N ALA A 59 -7.38 36.45 4.65
CA ALA A 59 -8.60 36.20 3.87
C ALA A 59 -9.33 34.98 4.43
N ALA A 60 -10.60 35.14 4.79
CA ALA A 60 -11.43 34.04 5.25
C ALA A 60 -11.75 33.08 4.08
N LEU A 61 -11.54 31.77 4.30
CA LEU A 61 -11.89 30.74 3.33
C LEU A 61 -13.41 30.62 3.19
N SER A 62 -13.90 30.60 1.95
CA SER A 62 -15.31 30.35 1.65
C SER A 62 -15.78 29.00 2.22
N PRO A 63 -17.00 28.91 2.78
CA PRO A 63 -17.55 27.66 3.30
C PRO A 63 -17.70 26.57 2.23
N VAL A 64 -17.84 26.96 0.95
CA VAL A 64 -17.84 26.01 -0.18
C VAL A 64 -16.48 25.32 -0.29
N LEU A 65 -15.40 26.09 -0.21
CA LEU A 65 -14.06 25.58 -0.37
C LEU A 65 -13.63 24.70 0.83
N GLN A 66 -14.03 25.09 2.05
CA GLN A 66 -13.82 24.25 3.24
C GLN A 66 -14.49 22.87 3.11
N ARG A 67 -15.71 22.81 2.56
CA ARG A 67 -16.40 21.53 2.31
C ARG A 67 -15.66 20.68 1.29
N ARG A 68 -15.19 21.26 0.19
CA ARG A 68 -14.42 20.55 -0.85
C ARG A 68 -13.11 19.99 -0.29
N VAL A 69 -12.35 20.77 0.48
CA VAL A 69 -11.13 20.30 1.14
C VAL A 69 -11.41 19.11 2.07
N ARG A 70 -12.51 19.15 2.83
CA ARG A 70 -12.91 18.02 3.68
C ARG A 70 -13.25 16.77 2.86
N SER A 71 -13.96 16.94 1.74
CA SER A 71 -14.27 15.84 0.81
C SER A 71 -13.00 15.21 0.25
N VAL A 72 -12.05 16.01 -0.23
CA VAL A 72 -10.74 15.56 -0.70
C VAL A 72 -9.98 14.77 0.38
N ALA A 73 -9.97 15.26 1.63
CA ALA A 73 -9.32 14.58 2.74
C ALA A 73 -9.96 13.21 3.06
N GLN A 74 -11.29 13.11 2.95
CA GLN A 74 -12.02 11.85 3.12
C GLN A 74 -11.69 10.86 2.00
N ARG A 75 -11.69 11.32 0.73
CA ARG A 75 -11.32 10.49 -0.43
C ARG A 75 -9.89 9.93 -0.31
N LEU A 76 -8.93 10.78 0.02
CA LEU A 76 -7.54 10.39 0.25
C LEU A 76 -7.40 9.31 1.33
N SER A 77 -8.12 9.46 2.44
CA SER A 77 -8.11 8.45 3.51
C SER A 77 -8.64 7.10 3.02
N GLY A 78 -9.75 7.11 2.28
CA GLY A 78 -10.32 5.89 1.68
C GLY A 78 -9.39 5.21 0.68
N GLN A 79 -8.74 5.97 -0.20
CA GLN A 79 -7.76 5.45 -1.16
C GLN A 79 -6.56 4.80 -0.45
N ARG A 80 -6.02 5.43 0.60
CA ARG A 80 -4.90 4.86 1.37
C ARG A 80 -5.29 3.54 2.04
N GLU A 81 -6.51 3.44 2.54
CA GLU A 81 -7.02 2.21 3.14
C GLU A 81 -7.22 1.10 2.09
N ALA A 82 -7.75 1.45 0.90
CA ALA A 82 -7.88 0.51 -0.21
C ALA A 82 -6.51 -0.02 -0.69
N LEU A 83 -5.52 0.85 -0.83
CA LEU A 83 -4.14 0.47 -1.18
C LEU A 83 -3.51 -0.43 -0.10
N ALA A 84 -3.69 -0.12 1.18
CA ALA A 84 -3.18 -0.96 2.27
C ALA A 84 -3.78 -2.38 2.22
N ARG A 85 -5.09 -2.49 1.96
CA ARG A 85 -5.74 -3.79 1.78
C ARG A 85 -5.23 -4.54 0.55
N ALA A 86 -5.01 -3.83 -0.57
CA ALA A 86 -4.48 -4.42 -1.80
C ALA A 86 -3.05 -4.96 -1.60
N ALA A 87 -2.21 -4.22 -0.87
CA ALA A 87 -0.85 -4.66 -0.55
C ALA A 87 -0.83 -5.94 0.29
N VAL A 88 -1.68 -6.02 1.33
CA VAL A 88 -1.81 -7.24 2.15
C VAL A 88 -2.32 -8.43 1.32
N ALA A 89 -3.27 -8.21 0.40
CA ALA A 89 -3.75 -9.26 -0.48
C ALA A 89 -2.64 -9.76 -1.42
N ALA A 90 -1.85 -8.85 -2.00
CA ALA A 90 -0.71 -9.18 -2.86
C ALA A 90 0.37 -9.96 -2.08
N GLU A 91 0.68 -9.57 -0.84
CA GLU A 91 1.62 -10.30 0.02
C GLU A 91 1.15 -11.72 0.31
N ARG A 92 -0.14 -11.92 0.60
CA ARG A 92 -0.72 -13.26 0.78
C ARG A 92 -0.66 -14.10 -0.49
N GLN A 93 -0.91 -13.48 -1.65
CA GLN A 93 -0.79 -14.18 -2.94
C GLN A 93 0.66 -14.59 -3.22
N ALA A 94 1.64 -13.73 -2.92
CA ALA A 94 3.05 -14.06 -3.02
C ALA A 94 3.43 -15.20 -2.07
N ALA A 95 2.93 -15.20 -0.83
CA ALA A 95 3.15 -16.27 0.15
C ALA A 95 2.54 -17.61 -0.27
N CYS A 96 1.45 -17.63 -1.05
CA CYS A 96 0.90 -18.88 -1.61
C CYS A 96 1.72 -19.42 -2.80
N LEU A 97 2.46 -18.56 -3.51
CA LEU A 97 3.27 -18.95 -4.67
C LEU A 97 4.67 -19.41 -4.28
N VAL A 98 5.17 -19.01 -3.12
CA VAL A 98 6.33 -19.62 -2.48
C VAL A 98 5.78 -20.80 -1.67
N PRO A 99 5.94 -22.07 -2.10
CA PRO A 99 5.70 -23.15 -1.16
C PRO A 99 6.63 -22.85 0.02
N GLU A 100 6.08 -22.72 1.23
CA GLU A 100 6.88 -23.06 2.40
C GLU A 100 7.49 -24.42 2.03
N LEU A 101 8.80 -24.42 1.78
CA LEU A 101 9.59 -25.63 1.91
C LEU A 101 9.41 -25.98 3.38
N ALA A 102 8.31 -26.69 3.66
CA ALA A 102 8.13 -27.49 4.83
C ALA A 102 9.29 -28.48 4.77
N ASP A 103 10.42 -28.02 5.28
CA ASP A 103 11.70 -28.71 5.28
C ASP A 103 11.69 -29.76 6.39
N ALA A 104 10.68 -30.63 6.30
CA ALA A 104 10.59 -31.89 7.00
C ALA A 104 9.91 -32.86 6.03
N PRO A 105 10.64 -33.83 5.46
CA PRO A 105 10.05 -34.79 4.54
C PRO A 105 8.99 -35.58 5.29
N THR A 106 7.72 -35.35 4.95
CA THR A 106 6.60 -36.07 5.57
C THR A 106 6.54 -37.53 5.08
N TYR A 107 7.18 -37.86 3.94
CA TYR A 107 7.38 -39.23 3.49
C TYR A 107 8.68 -39.35 2.68
N GLY A 108 9.77 -39.74 3.33
CA GLY A 108 11.05 -40.09 2.70
C GLY A 108 11.72 -41.22 3.48
N ALA A 109 11.28 -42.45 3.23
CA ALA A 109 11.82 -43.66 3.83
C ALA A 109 13.14 -44.09 3.14
N ALA A 110 14.11 -44.47 3.97
CA ALA A 110 15.18 -45.46 3.81
C ALA A 110 15.85 -45.67 2.42
N VAL A 111 17.19 -45.51 2.37
CA VAL A 111 18.17 -46.54 1.92
C VAL A 111 19.61 -46.00 2.05
N GLY A 112 20.36 -46.59 2.99
CA GLY A 112 21.81 -46.85 2.95
C GLY A 112 22.82 -45.72 2.69
N ARG A 113 23.53 -45.29 3.74
CA ARG A 113 25.01 -45.43 3.79
C ARG A 113 25.59 -45.23 5.19
N SER A 114 26.39 -46.23 5.57
CA SER A 114 27.22 -46.31 6.78
C SER A 114 28.34 -45.28 6.78
N ALA A 115 28.55 -44.59 7.90
CA ALA A 115 29.85 -44.38 8.56
C ALA A 115 29.70 -43.31 9.66
N GLY A 116 29.87 -43.68 10.94
CA GLY A 116 29.98 -42.71 12.03
C GLY A 116 29.45 -43.24 13.34
N GLY A 117 30.37 -43.63 14.23
CA GLY A 117 30.09 -44.30 15.49
C GLY A 117 29.16 -43.53 16.44
N GLY A 118 28.29 -44.29 17.09
CA GLY A 118 27.43 -43.81 18.17
C GLY A 118 26.88 -45.01 18.92
N ALA A 119 27.59 -45.41 19.98
CA ALA A 119 27.27 -46.58 20.79
C ALA A 119 25.86 -46.51 21.37
N ALA A 120 24.98 -47.43 20.95
CA ALA A 120 23.72 -47.71 21.65
C ALA A 120 23.75 -49.16 22.14
N ARG A 121 24.01 -49.33 23.44
CA ARG A 121 23.84 -50.59 24.18
C ARG A 121 22.36 -50.95 24.16
N LEU A 122 21.95 -51.77 23.19
CA LEU A 122 20.61 -52.33 23.19
C LEU A 122 20.55 -53.53 24.15
N TYR A 123 19.56 -53.40 25.03
CA TYR A 123 19.27 -54.23 26.17
C TYR A 123 19.09 -55.71 25.82
N ASN A 124 19.70 -56.55 26.66
CA ASN A 124 19.36 -57.93 26.88
C ASN A 124 17.84 -58.14 27.03
N LYS A 125 17.24 -58.91 26.12
CA LYS A 125 16.12 -59.80 26.42
C LYS A 125 16.01 -60.93 25.40
N ALA A 126 16.53 -62.11 25.75
CA ALA A 126 16.14 -63.40 25.20
C ALA A 126 15.99 -64.36 26.40
N ALA A 127 14.79 -64.76 26.80
CA ALA A 127 14.00 -65.83 26.20
C ALA A 127 14.76 -67.16 26.12
N ARG A 128 14.80 -67.92 27.23
CA ARG A 128 14.39 -69.34 27.26
C ARG A 128 14.20 -69.84 28.68
#